data_AF-A0A5J4UDZ0-F1
#
_entry.id   AF-A0A5J4UDZ0-F1
#
_cell.length_a   1.000
_cell.length_b   1.000
_cell.length_c   1.000
_cell.angle_alpha   90.00
_cell.angle_beta   90.00
_cell.angle_gamma   90.00
#
_symmetry.space_group_name_H-M   'P 1'
#
loop_
_entity.id
_entity.type
_entity.pdbx_description
1 polymer ?
#
loop_
_entity_poly.entity_id
_entity_poly.type
_entity_poly.pdbx_seq_one_letter_code
_entity_poly.pdbx_strand_id
1 'polypeptide(L)'
;YDFRLAGPTNLKKFGVFVDLQKLIEKAYEMNNNKKVFIIGHSFGCTLANNFLSTFVSTSWKQKYIEAYLSISGPYGGAVECFASVAAYRQWIVPGITLKESYDGLKYMAPNYWMLPNKFGFDEDNDIIAEIPSINISLTIKNMTWVFESTGRQKQLKASNNVKDIRNQIQAPGVKSYIFMCTGVNTIVKMLYNYNFSQSQLNESKETQVSNQEESQQDYWWKHEGVEIYGDGDNSVSVKSLRVPHLWKEMQKEPVIFKEYSGNGVDHSGILRDKKFLNDLSEILVGNKTDEGKEL
;
A
#
# COMPACT_ATOMS: atom_id res chain seq x y z
N TYR A 1 -13.63 -9.23 -1.12
CA TYR A 1 -13.28 -9.20 0.32
C TYR A 1 -13.64 -7.82 0.87
N ASP A 2 -13.88 -7.68 2.18
CA ASP A 2 -14.06 -6.35 2.81
C ASP A 2 -12.69 -5.70 3.03
N PHE A 3 -12.35 -4.71 2.21
CA PHE A 3 -11.04 -4.05 2.25
C PHE A 3 -10.81 -3.32 3.59
N ARG A 4 -11.84 -2.87 4.29
CA ARG A 4 -11.68 -2.14 5.57
C ARG A 4 -11.16 -3.05 6.67
N LEU A 5 -11.56 -4.32 6.62
CA LEU A 5 -11.27 -5.32 7.65
C LEU A 5 -10.13 -6.25 7.27
N ALA A 6 -9.66 -6.23 6.02
CA ALA A 6 -8.63 -7.13 5.50
C ALA A 6 -7.26 -6.87 6.13
N GLY A 7 -7.08 -7.38 7.35
CA GLY A 7 -5.80 -7.55 8.03
C GLY A 7 -5.55 -9.03 8.31
N PRO A 8 -4.33 -9.44 8.68
CA PRO A 8 -3.92 -10.84 8.78
C PRO A 8 -4.86 -11.68 9.66
N THR A 9 -5.24 -11.15 10.82
CA THR A 9 -6.16 -11.80 11.76
C THR A 9 -7.56 -12.00 11.17
N ASN A 10 -8.09 -10.98 10.50
CA ASN A 10 -9.44 -10.98 9.97
C ASN A 10 -9.56 -11.81 8.69
N LEU A 11 -8.53 -11.84 7.84
CA LEU A 11 -8.49 -12.73 6.68
C LEU A 11 -8.65 -14.20 7.11
N LYS A 12 -7.96 -14.60 8.18
CA LYS A 12 -8.10 -15.92 8.78
C LYS A 12 -9.50 -16.11 9.37
N LYS A 13 -9.98 -15.14 10.15
CA LYS A 13 -11.29 -15.20 10.82
C LYS A 13 -12.45 -15.36 9.82
N PHE A 14 -12.40 -14.64 8.71
CA PHE A 14 -13.46 -14.62 7.70
C PHE A 14 -13.24 -15.65 6.59
N GLY A 15 -12.20 -16.49 6.66
CA GLY A 15 -11.97 -17.54 5.67
C GLY A 15 -11.64 -17.02 4.27
N VAL A 16 -11.20 -15.77 4.11
CA VAL A 16 -11.02 -15.13 2.80
C VAL A 16 -10.08 -15.93 1.89
N PHE A 17 -9.02 -16.50 2.44
CA PHE A 17 -8.07 -17.34 1.69
C PHE A 17 -8.63 -18.73 1.37
N VAL A 18 -9.48 -19.30 2.22
CA VAL A 18 -10.18 -20.55 1.91
C VAL A 18 -11.12 -20.33 0.73
N ASP A 19 -11.87 -19.22 0.75
CA ASP A 19 -12.80 -18.88 -0.32
C ASP A 19 -12.07 -18.58 -1.64
N LEU A 20 -10.93 -17.87 -1.57
CA LEU A 20 -10.08 -17.62 -2.74
C LEU A 20 -9.50 -18.92 -3.31
N GLN A 21 -9.02 -19.83 -2.46
CA GLN A 21 -8.52 -21.13 -2.90
C GLN A 21 -9.60 -21.92 -3.64
N LYS A 22 -10.81 -22.04 -3.05
CA LYS A 22 -11.95 -22.71 -3.67
C LYS A 22 -12.38 -22.07 -4.98
N LEU A 23 -12.35 -20.73 -5.06
CA LEU A 23 -12.67 -20.01 -6.29
C LEU A 23 -11.67 -20.34 -7.41
N ILE A 24 -10.38 -20.43 -7.09
CA ILE A 24 -9.33 -20.78 -8.05
C ILE A 24 -9.49 -22.24 -8.51
N GLU A 25 -9.73 -23.17 -7.58
CA GLU A 25 -9.98 -24.58 -7.90
C GLU A 25 -11.19 -24.74 -8.83
N LYS A 26 -12.30 -24.05 -8.50
CA LYS A 26 -13.49 -24.03 -9.35
C LYS A 26 -13.21 -23.43 -10.73
N ALA A 27 -12.49 -22.31 -10.81
CA ALA A 27 -12.15 -21.68 -12.07
C ALA A 27 -11.27 -22.60 -12.94
N TYR A 28 -10.32 -23.30 -12.33
CA TYR A 28 -9.47 -24.29 -13.01
C TYR A 28 -10.32 -25.41 -13.62
N GLU A 29 -11.21 -26.02 -12.84
CA GLU A 29 -12.08 -27.12 -13.30
C GLU A 29 -13.05 -26.66 -14.41
N MET A 30 -13.65 -25.48 -14.26
CA MET A 30 -14.56 -24.91 -15.26
C MET A 30 -13.88 -24.53 -16.58
N ASN A 31 -12.56 -24.37 -16.59
CA ASN A 31 -11.78 -23.95 -17.76
C ASN A 31 -10.88 -25.07 -18.28
N ASN A 32 -11.37 -26.32 -18.28
CA ASN A 32 -10.66 -27.49 -18.79
C ASN A 32 -9.27 -27.69 -18.15
N ASN A 33 -9.20 -27.52 -16.83
CA ASN A 33 -7.97 -27.66 -16.06
C ASN A 33 -6.85 -26.68 -16.49
N LYS A 34 -7.23 -25.50 -17.02
CA LYS A 34 -6.28 -24.42 -17.29
C LYS A 34 -5.92 -23.70 -15.98
N LYS A 35 -4.62 -23.48 -15.80
CA LYS A 35 -4.08 -22.70 -14.68
C LYS A 35 -4.60 -21.26 -14.70
N VAL A 36 -4.66 -20.66 -13.52
CA VAL A 36 -5.26 -19.35 -13.27
C VAL A 36 -4.19 -18.28 -13.10
N PHE A 37 -4.42 -17.11 -13.69
CA PHE A 37 -3.68 -15.89 -13.38
C PHE A 37 -4.31 -15.21 -12.16
N ILE A 38 -3.49 -14.83 -11.18
CA ILE A 38 -3.92 -13.96 -10.07
C ILE A 38 -3.44 -12.55 -10.37
N ILE A 39 -4.35 -11.59 -10.43
CA ILE A 39 -4.05 -10.18 -10.65
C ILE A 39 -4.41 -9.40 -9.38
N GLY A 40 -3.43 -8.69 -8.82
CA GLY A 40 -3.60 -7.75 -7.73
C GLY A 40 -3.37 -6.32 -8.19
N HIS A 41 -4.08 -5.38 -7.57
CA HIS A 41 -3.79 -3.94 -7.66
C HIS A 41 -3.65 -3.36 -6.25
N SER A 42 -2.68 -2.49 -6.05
CA SER A 42 -2.46 -1.80 -4.77
C SER A 42 -2.41 -2.79 -3.59
N PHE A 43 -3.20 -2.58 -2.54
CA PHE A 43 -3.30 -3.51 -1.41
C PHE A 43 -3.68 -4.95 -1.79
N GLY A 44 -4.44 -5.13 -2.89
CA GLY A 44 -4.75 -6.45 -3.42
C GLY A 44 -3.51 -7.27 -3.77
N CYS A 45 -2.40 -6.61 -4.14
CA CYS A 45 -1.11 -7.24 -4.36
C CYS A 45 -0.52 -7.85 -3.08
N THR A 46 -0.59 -7.11 -1.97
CA THR A 46 -0.13 -7.57 -0.66
C THR A 46 -0.94 -8.77 -0.20
N LEU A 47 -2.26 -8.74 -0.39
CA LEU A 47 -3.16 -9.86 -0.09
C LEU A 47 -2.87 -11.10 -0.94
N ALA A 48 -2.77 -10.91 -2.27
CA ALA A 48 -2.49 -12.00 -3.20
C ALA A 48 -1.13 -12.64 -2.92
N ASN A 49 -0.09 -11.84 -2.66
CA ASN A 49 1.21 -12.36 -2.28
C ASN A 49 1.13 -13.13 -0.95
N ASN A 50 0.43 -12.60 0.06
CA ASN A 50 0.30 -13.28 1.34
C ASN A 50 -0.42 -14.63 1.22
N PHE A 51 -1.46 -14.70 0.38
CA PHE A 51 -2.13 -15.97 0.02
C PHE A 51 -1.13 -16.97 -0.58
N LEU A 52 -0.39 -16.55 -1.62
CA LEU A 52 0.57 -17.40 -2.33
C LEU A 52 1.77 -17.83 -1.47
N SER A 53 2.25 -16.96 -0.59
CA SER A 53 3.48 -17.21 0.17
C SER A 53 3.23 -17.93 1.48
N THR A 54 2.05 -17.79 2.10
CA THR A 54 1.80 -18.31 3.46
C THR A 54 0.66 -19.30 3.59
N PHE A 55 -0.30 -19.33 2.66
CA PHE A 55 -1.52 -20.12 2.83
C PHE A 55 -1.56 -21.41 2.00
N VAL A 56 -1.17 -21.34 0.72
CA VAL A 56 -1.18 -22.51 -0.18
C VAL A 56 0.19 -23.18 -0.29
N SER A 57 0.18 -24.51 -0.54
CA SER A 57 1.41 -25.29 -0.71
C SER A 57 2.06 -25.07 -2.08
N THR A 58 3.35 -25.40 -2.18
CA THR A 58 4.07 -25.36 -3.47
C THR A 58 3.44 -26.26 -4.53
N SER A 59 3.04 -27.49 -4.17
CA SER A 59 2.38 -28.41 -5.11
C SER A 59 1.01 -27.89 -5.57
N TRP A 60 0.27 -27.22 -4.70
CA TRP A 60 -0.98 -26.57 -5.07
C TRP A 60 -0.74 -25.44 -6.07
N LYS A 61 0.24 -24.57 -5.82
CA LYS A 61 0.61 -23.47 -6.74
C LYS A 61 1.02 -24.00 -8.11
N GLN A 62 1.86 -25.04 -8.15
CA GLN A 62 2.29 -25.67 -9.40
C GLN A 62 1.14 -26.26 -10.22
N LYS A 63 0.08 -26.73 -9.55
CA LYS A 63 -1.11 -27.27 -10.20
C LYS A 63 -2.03 -26.16 -10.73
N TYR A 64 -2.31 -25.15 -9.91
CA TYR A 64 -3.42 -24.22 -10.18
C TYR A 64 -3.02 -22.85 -10.72
N ILE A 65 -1.78 -22.39 -10.52
CA ILE A 65 -1.38 -21.01 -10.80
C ILE A 65 -0.46 -20.94 -12.01
N GLU A 66 -0.84 -20.09 -12.97
CA GLU A 66 -0.04 -19.81 -14.16
C GLU A 66 1.00 -18.73 -13.85
N ALA A 67 0.51 -17.57 -13.40
CA ALA A 67 1.37 -16.48 -12.93
C ALA A 67 0.63 -15.54 -11.97
N TYR A 68 1.42 -14.80 -11.21
CA TYR A 68 0.97 -13.69 -10.38
C TYR A 68 1.31 -12.35 -11.04
N LEU A 69 0.33 -11.47 -11.19
CA LEU A 69 0.49 -10.14 -11.77
C LEU A 69 0.22 -9.10 -10.67
N SER A 70 1.26 -8.37 -10.27
CA SER A 70 1.22 -7.33 -9.25
C SER A 70 1.24 -5.96 -9.91
N ILE A 71 0.19 -5.17 -9.72
CA ILE A 71 0.10 -3.81 -10.27
C ILE A 71 0.16 -2.81 -9.11
N SER A 72 1.22 -1.99 -9.07
CA SER A 72 1.43 -0.95 -8.05
C SER A 72 1.37 -1.48 -6.60
N GLY A 73 2.01 -2.63 -6.34
CA GLY A 73 1.98 -3.27 -5.03
C GLY A 73 2.87 -2.57 -3.97
N PRO A 74 2.32 -2.15 -2.82
CA PRO A 74 3.06 -1.41 -1.77
C PRO A 74 3.83 -2.32 -0.82
N TYR A 75 4.78 -3.09 -1.34
CA TYR A 75 5.51 -4.11 -0.56
C TYR A 75 6.44 -3.54 0.51
N GLY A 76 6.96 -2.33 0.31
CA GLY A 76 7.70 -1.58 1.33
C GLY A 76 6.82 -0.73 2.27
N GLY A 77 5.49 -0.79 2.09
CA GLY A 77 4.54 0.11 2.73
C GLY A 77 4.49 1.50 2.07
N ALA A 78 3.61 2.37 2.56
CA ALA A 78 3.43 3.73 2.04
C ALA A 78 3.39 4.76 3.18
N VAL A 79 4.09 5.89 3.00
CA VAL A 79 4.05 6.99 3.98
C VAL A 79 2.65 7.59 4.06
N GLU A 80 1.87 7.51 2.99
CA GLU A 80 0.44 7.86 3.00
C GLU A 80 -0.36 7.05 4.03
N CYS A 81 -0.09 5.74 4.16
CA CYS A 81 -0.73 4.89 5.18
C CYS A 81 -0.34 5.34 6.59
N PHE A 82 0.93 5.71 6.80
CA PHE A 82 1.37 6.31 8.06
C PHE A 82 0.66 7.64 8.33
N ALA A 83 0.62 8.55 7.36
CA ALA A 83 -0.04 9.86 7.50
C ALA A 83 -1.52 9.72 7.90
N SER A 84 -2.23 8.78 7.28
CA SER A 84 -3.65 8.49 7.52
C SER A 84 -3.97 7.99 8.93
N VAL A 85 -3.00 7.38 9.62
CA VAL A 85 -3.17 6.90 10.99
C VAL A 85 -2.43 7.77 12.01
N ALA A 86 -1.43 8.53 11.61
CA ALA A 86 -0.59 9.32 12.52
C ALA A 86 -1.28 10.59 13.01
N ALA A 87 -1.97 11.29 12.13
CA ALA A 87 -2.61 12.58 12.39
C ALA A 87 -3.93 12.73 11.62
N TYR A 88 -4.61 13.85 11.81
CA TYR A 88 -5.76 14.23 11.01
C TYR A 88 -5.30 14.42 9.56
N ARG A 89 -5.97 13.72 8.65
CA ARG A 89 -5.73 13.82 7.21
C ARG A 89 -7.05 13.67 6.48
N GLN A 90 -7.31 14.59 5.57
CA GLN A 90 -8.51 14.61 4.75
C GLN A 90 -8.44 13.45 3.76
N TRP A 91 -9.48 12.63 3.74
CA TRP A 91 -9.62 11.60 2.73
C TRP A 91 -10.15 12.24 1.44
N ILE A 92 -9.74 11.73 0.28
CA ILE A 92 -10.09 12.26 -1.05
C ILE A 92 -11.59 12.15 -1.40
N VAL A 93 -12.41 11.62 -0.49
CA VAL A 93 -13.86 11.47 -0.70
C VAL A 93 -14.55 12.83 -0.51
N PRO A 94 -15.23 13.36 -1.54
CA PRO A 94 -15.93 14.64 -1.45
C PRO A 94 -16.99 14.66 -0.36
N GLY A 95 -17.04 15.75 0.41
CA GLY A 95 -18.07 15.98 1.43
C GLY A 95 -17.81 15.33 2.79
N ILE A 96 -16.73 14.54 2.94
CA ILE A 96 -16.28 14.05 4.26
C ILE A 96 -15.41 15.14 4.90
N THR A 97 -15.56 15.40 6.19
CA THR A 97 -14.70 16.34 6.92
C THR A 97 -13.36 15.71 7.31
N LEU A 98 -12.41 16.54 7.72
CA LEU A 98 -11.09 16.10 8.18
C LEU A 98 -11.19 15.12 9.35
N LYS A 99 -12.06 15.43 10.31
CA LYS A 99 -12.29 14.60 11.49
C LYS A 99 -12.96 13.27 11.15
N GLU A 100 -13.98 13.29 10.28
CA GLU A 100 -14.65 12.07 9.83
C GLU A 100 -13.70 11.16 9.04
N SER A 101 -12.85 11.77 8.20
CA SER A 101 -11.79 11.06 7.48
C SER A 101 -10.87 10.33 8.44
N TYR A 102 -10.32 11.03 9.44
CA TYR A 102 -9.46 10.43 10.45
C TYR A 102 -10.18 9.36 11.27
N ASP A 103 -11.42 9.63 11.71
CA ASP A 103 -12.21 8.70 12.51
C ASP A 103 -12.51 7.39 11.76
N GLY A 104 -12.63 7.42 10.43
CA GLY A 104 -12.75 6.23 9.59
C GLY A 104 -11.42 5.55 9.29
N LEU A 105 -10.44 6.29 8.76
CA LEU A 105 -9.17 5.74 8.25
C LEU A 105 -8.32 5.11 9.35
N LYS A 106 -8.34 5.66 10.57
CA LYS A 106 -7.53 5.16 11.69
C LYS A 106 -7.92 3.76 12.16
N TYR A 107 -9.07 3.22 11.75
CA TYR A 107 -9.50 1.86 12.10
C TYR A 107 -9.46 0.89 10.92
N MET A 108 -9.02 1.34 9.74
CA MET A 108 -8.87 0.46 8.58
C MET A 108 -7.63 -0.42 8.74
N ALA A 109 -7.85 -1.74 8.73
CA ALA A 109 -6.77 -2.71 8.92
C ALA A 109 -5.63 -2.61 7.88
N PRO A 110 -5.90 -2.35 6.59
CA PRO A 110 -4.82 -2.25 5.59
C PRO A 110 -3.80 -1.15 5.88
N ASN A 111 -4.22 -0.01 6.46
CA ASN A 111 -3.30 1.09 6.76
C ASN A 111 -2.19 0.66 7.72
N TYR A 112 -2.49 -0.23 8.66
CA TYR A 112 -1.50 -0.77 9.60
C TYR A 112 -0.56 -1.78 8.95
N TRP A 113 -1.10 -2.63 8.07
CA TRP A 113 -0.30 -3.62 7.35
C TRP A 113 0.64 -2.96 6.34
N MET A 114 0.18 -1.91 5.67
CA MET A 114 0.95 -1.15 4.68
C MET A 114 1.72 0.03 5.28
N LEU A 115 1.94 0.05 6.60
CA LEU A 115 2.89 1.00 7.17
C LEU A 115 4.28 0.80 6.56
N PRO A 116 5.07 1.88 6.41
CA PRO A 116 6.46 1.79 5.97
C PRO A 116 7.25 0.71 6.74
N ASN A 117 8.04 -0.06 6.02
CA ASN A 117 8.80 -1.19 6.58
C ASN A 117 10.25 -1.22 6.07
N LYS A 118 11.07 -2.05 6.72
CA LYS A 118 12.53 -2.12 6.53
C LYS A 118 13.00 -2.56 5.13
N PHE A 119 12.08 -3.04 4.28
CA PHE A 119 12.43 -3.42 2.92
C PHE A 119 12.32 -2.23 1.95
N GLY A 120 11.42 -1.28 2.24
CA GLY A 120 11.25 -0.07 1.44
C GLY A 120 11.98 1.17 1.97
N PHE A 121 12.40 1.15 3.23
CA PHE A 121 12.96 2.31 3.91
C PHE A 121 14.14 1.89 4.80
N ASP A 122 15.17 2.74 4.83
CA ASP A 122 16.29 2.61 5.76
C ASP A 122 15.80 2.93 7.20
N GLU A 123 15.95 1.96 8.11
CA GLU A 123 15.45 2.07 9.49
C GLU A 123 16.09 3.20 10.30
N ASP A 124 17.31 3.59 9.97
CA ASP A 124 18.08 4.58 10.72
C ASP A 124 18.18 5.92 10.00
N ASN A 125 18.08 5.96 8.66
CA ASN A 125 18.32 7.17 7.87
C ASN A 125 17.07 7.76 7.20
N ASP A 126 16.07 6.95 6.83
CA ASP A 126 14.89 7.46 6.12
C ASP A 126 13.88 8.05 7.10
N ILE A 127 13.88 9.38 7.22
CA ILE A 127 12.90 10.14 8.00
C ILE A 127 11.57 10.19 7.25
N ILE A 128 10.54 9.56 7.83
CA ILE A 128 9.17 9.53 7.29
C ILE A 128 8.26 10.61 7.89
N ALA A 129 8.63 11.20 9.03
CA ALA A 129 7.91 12.33 9.58
C ALA A 129 8.77 13.23 10.48
N GLU A 130 8.44 14.51 10.52
CA GLU A 130 9.06 15.50 11.40
C GLU A 130 7.99 16.32 12.11
N ILE A 131 8.21 16.60 13.40
CA ILE A 131 7.34 17.41 14.25
C ILE A 131 8.22 18.49 14.91
N PRO A 132 8.52 19.59 14.20
CA PRO A 132 9.52 20.57 14.65
C PRO A 132 9.18 21.25 15.98
N SER A 133 7.90 21.43 16.29
CA SER A 133 7.44 22.08 17.52
C SER A 133 7.92 21.39 18.81
N ILE A 134 8.29 20.11 18.72
CA ILE A 134 8.79 19.30 19.84
C ILE A 134 10.10 18.58 19.51
N ASN A 135 10.78 18.99 18.43
CA ASN A 135 12.06 18.43 17.99
C ASN A 135 12.07 16.89 17.83
N ILE A 136 11.02 16.34 17.21
CA ILE A 136 10.91 14.89 16.94
C ILE A 136 11.03 14.61 15.45
N SER A 137 11.89 13.66 15.10
CA SER A 137 11.98 13.05 13.77
C SER A 137 11.71 11.55 13.88
N LEU A 138 10.90 11.04 12.96
CA LEU A 138 10.46 9.65 12.95
C LEU A 138 11.00 8.92 11.73
N THR A 139 11.64 7.80 11.96
CA THR A 139 11.92 6.76 10.97
C THR A 139 10.92 5.61 11.17
N ILE A 140 11.02 4.58 10.35
CA ILE A 140 10.17 3.38 10.51
C ILE A 140 10.45 2.61 11.82
N LYS A 141 11.61 2.83 12.44
CA LYS A 141 12.04 2.19 13.70
C LYS A 141 11.27 2.71 14.91
N ASN A 142 10.96 4.01 14.92
CA ASN A 142 10.27 4.68 16.02
C ASN A 142 8.88 5.21 15.62
N MET A 143 8.36 4.88 14.44
CA MET A 143 7.06 5.41 13.97
C MET A 143 5.88 5.15 14.93
N THR A 144 5.90 4.09 15.75
CA THR A 144 4.83 3.79 16.71
C THR A 144 4.77 4.79 17.87
N TRP A 145 5.84 5.58 18.07
CA TRP A 145 5.89 6.66 19.03
C TRP A 145 4.71 7.63 18.89
N VAL A 146 4.17 7.83 17.67
CA VAL A 146 3.00 8.70 17.47
C VAL A 146 1.76 8.22 18.24
N PHE A 147 1.63 6.92 18.48
CA PHE A 147 0.50 6.36 19.22
C PHE A 147 0.74 6.39 20.72
N GLU A 148 1.98 6.13 21.13
CA GLU A 148 2.41 6.16 22.52
C GLU A 148 2.31 7.59 23.09
N SER A 149 2.88 8.56 22.40
CA SER A 149 2.91 9.98 22.80
C SER A 149 1.53 10.64 22.89
N THR A 150 0.52 10.08 22.22
CA THR A 150 -0.84 10.65 22.16
C THR A 150 -1.89 9.78 22.86
N GLY A 151 -1.46 8.77 23.62
CA GLY A 151 -2.36 7.90 24.39
C GLY A 151 -3.24 6.97 23.53
N ARG A 152 -2.92 6.77 22.25
CA ARG A 152 -3.70 5.98 21.27
C ARG A 152 -3.40 4.47 21.34
N GLN A 153 -3.66 3.88 22.50
CA GLN A 153 -3.32 2.49 22.82
C GLN A 153 -3.96 1.45 21.88
N LYS A 154 -5.16 1.72 21.35
CA LYS A 154 -5.82 0.80 20.38
C LYS A 154 -5.05 0.73 19.07
N GLN A 155 -4.58 1.87 18.56
CA GLN A 155 -3.78 1.99 17.35
C GLN A 155 -2.38 1.41 17.54
N LEU A 156 -1.76 1.63 18.71
CA LEU A 156 -0.50 0.99 19.07
C LEU A 156 -0.64 -0.55 19.03
N LYS A 157 -1.69 -1.10 19.66
CA LYS A 157 -1.98 -2.53 19.63
C LYS A 157 -2.23 -3.03 18.19
N ALA A 158 -2.98 -2.29 17.37
CA ALA A 158 -3.22 -2.64 15.98
C ALA A 158 -1.92 -2.68 15.15
N SER A 159 -1.05 -1.69 15.31
CA SER A 159 0.27 -1.65 14.66
C SER A 159 1.16 -2.82 15.08
N ASN A 160 1.19 -3.14 16.39
CA ASN A 160 1.97 -4.25 16.91
C ASN A 160 1.47 -5.61 16.42
N ASN A 161 0.15 -5.80 16.29
CA ASN A 161 -0.45 -7.06 15.82
C ASN A 161 -0.06 -7.44 14.38
N VAL A 162 0.35 -6.45 13.57
CA VAL A 162 0.75 -6.69 12.17
C VAL A 162 2.25 -6.48 11.94
N LYS A 163 3.02 -6.15 12.98
CA LYS A 163 4.45 -5.85 12.88
C LYS A 163 5.24 -6.99 12.24
N ASP A 164 5.02 -8.22 12.70
CA ASP A 164 5.79 -9.37 12.22
C ASP A 164 5.48 -9.69 10.76
N ILE A 165 4.20 -9.69 10.37
CA ILE A 165 3.82 -9.97 8.98
C ILE A 165 4.20 -8.84 8.02
N ARG A 166 4.21 -7.59 8.50
CA ARG A 166 4.65 -6.42 7.73
C ARG A 166 6.17 -6.43 7.54
N ASN A 167 6.91 -6.84 8.57
CA ASN A 167 8.37 -6.85 8.58
C ASN A 167 8.95 -8.19 8.06
N GLN A 168 8.14 -8.99 7.37
CA GLN A 168 8.56 -10.16 6.62
C GLN A 168 8.22 -9.97 5.15
N ILE A 169 9.19 -10.23 4.27
CA ILE A 169 8.98 -10.32 2.83
C ILE A 169 9.17 -11.78 2.43
N GLN A 170 8.18 -12.33 1.73
CA GLN A 170 8.24 -13.68 1.19
C GLN A 170 7.87 -13.62 -0.28
N ALA A 171 8.63 -14.33 -1.11
CA ALA A 171 8.36 -14.44 -2.52
C ALA A 171 7.13 -15.35 -2.76
N PRO A 172 6.31 -15.07 -3.80
CA PRO A 172 5.08 -15.82 -4.05
C PRO A 172 5.34 -17.28 -4.48
N GLY A 173 6.54 -17.61 -4.94
CA GLY A 173 6.92 -18.95 -5.38
C GLY A 173 6.20 -19.40 -6.66
N VAL A 174 5.84 -18.44 -7.50
CA VAL A 174 5.27 -18.63 -8.85
C VAL A 174 5.87 -17.59 -9.79
N LYS A 175 5.78 -17.83 -11.11
CA LYS A 175 6.11 -16.84 -12.13
C LYS A 175 5.35 -15.54 -11.82
N SER A 176 6.07 -14.44 -11.76
CA SER A 176 5.52 -13.16 -11.31
C SER A 176 5.84 -12.03 -12.29
N TYR A 177 4.84 -11.21 -12.60
CA TYR A 177 4.99 -9.95 -13.32
C TYR A 177 4.70 -8.79 -12.36
N ILE A 178 5.65 -7.88 -12.23
CA ILE A 178 5.59 -6.72 -11.36
C ILE A 178 5.49 -5.47 -12.23
N PHE A 179 4.33 -4.83 -12.22
CA PHE A 179 4.04 -3.60 -12.93
C PHE A 179 4.09 -2.44 -11.93
N MET A 180 4.93 -1.44 -12.18
CA MET A 180 5.10 -0.29 -11.29
C MET A 180 5.09 1.02 -12.08
N CYS A 181 4.65 2.10 -11.44
CA CYS A 181 4.75 3.44 -11.99
C CYS A 181 5.81 4.25 -11.28
N THR A 182 6.49 5.13 -12.02
CA THR A 182 7.53 6.04 -11.52
C THR A 182 7.41 7.40 -12.16
N GLY A 183 8.09 8.39 -11.58
CA GLY A 183 8.14 9.77 -12.05
C GLY A 183 6.98 10.64 -11.57
N VAL A 184 6.17 10.18 -10.61
CA VAL A 184 5.03 10.92 -10.06
C VAL A 184 5.32 11.34 -8.62
N ASN A 185 5.06 12.62 -8.30
CA ASN A 185 5.23 13.16 -6.95
C ASN A 185 4.44 12.34 -5.94
N THR A 186 5.14 11.71 -5.01
CA THR A 186 4.59 10.76 -4.05
C THR A 186 5.05 11.08 -2.65
N ILE A 187 4.15 10.99 -1.67
CA ILE A 187 4.47 11.29 -0.27
C ILE A 187 5.60 10.37 0.22
N VAL A 188 6.72 10.96 0.62
CA VAL A 188 7.86 10.25 1.23
C VAL A 188 8.16 10.72 2.64
N LYS A 189 7.65 11.90 3.05
CA LYS A 189 7.77 12.41 4.41
C LYS A 189 6.58 13.32 4.76
N MET A 190 6.15 13.30 6.02
CA MET A 190 5.16 14.25 6.56
C MET A 190 5.83 15.28 7.47
N LEU A 191 5.54 16.56 7.28
CA LEU A 191 5.96 17.63 8.18
C LEU A 191 4.77 18.17 8.98
N TYR A 192 4.72 17.86 10.27
CA TYR A 192 3.67 18.34 11.17
C TYR A 192 4.09 19.65 11.83
N ASN A 193 3.93 20.77 11.12
CA ASN A 193 4.22 22.11 11.62
C ASN A 193 2.92 22.93 11.77
N TYR A 194 2.48 23.11 13.02
CA TYR A 194 1.26 23.84 13.35
C TYR A 194 1.24 25.27 12.81
N ASN A 195 2.36 25.99 12.92
CA ASN A 195 2.46 27.39 12.47
C ASN A 195 2.29 27.54 10.96
N PHE A 196 2.68 26.51 10.20
CA PHE A 196 2.52 26.48 8.74
C PHE A 196 1.06 26.19 8.34
N SER A 197 0.41 25.23 9.03
CA SER A 197 -1.00 24.87 8.79
C SER A 197 -1.96 26.04 9.05
N GLN A 198 -1.72 26.86 10.08
CA GLN A 198 -2.54 28.05 10.36
C GLN A 198 -2.46 29.14 9.28
N SER A 199 -1.28 29.34 8.68
CA SER A 199 -1.10 30.36 7.63
C SER A 199 -1.91 30.05 6.36
N GLN A 200 -2.04 28.77 5.99
CA GLN A 200 -2.86 28.33 4.86
C GLN A 200 -4.36 28.33 5.17
N LEU A 201 -4.74 28.06 6.43
CA LEU A 201 -6.15 28.13 6.86
C LEU A 201 -6.65 29.58 6.93
N ASN A 202 -5.82 30.51 7.39
CA ASN A 202 -6.16 31.94 7.50
C ASN A 202 -6.30 32.65 6.15
N GLU A 203 -5.72 32.12 5.07
CA GLU A 203 -6.02 32.62 3.71
C GLU A 203 -7.39 32.17 3.17
N SER A 204 -8.04 31.20 3.82
CA SER A 204 -9.28 30.60 3.31
C SER A 204 -10.54 30.86 4.14
N LYS A 205 -10.45 31.30 5.41
CA LYS A 205 -11.63 31.66 6.23
C LYS A 205 -11.33 32.74 7.28
N GLU A 206 -11.92 33.92 7.10
CA GLU A 206 -12.21 34.84 8.20
C GLU A 206 -13.29 34.22 9.09
N THR A 207 -12.87 33.53 10.16
CA THR A 207 -13.74 33.40 11.34
C THR A 207 -12.90 33.38 12.60
N GLN A 208 -13.07 34.43 13.41
CA GLN A 208 -12.49 34.56 14.74
C GLN A 208 -12.93 33.40 15.63
N VAL A 209 -11.96 32.69 16.22
CA VAL A 209 -12.18 31.86 17.40
C VAL A 209 -11.23 32.32 18.49
N SER A 210 -11.83 32.52 19.66
CA SER A 210 -11.28 33.05 20.90
C SER A 210 -9.96 32.42 21.33
N ASN A 211 -9.04 33.28 21.77
CA ASN A 211 -7.81 32.95 22.47
C ASN A 211 -8.06 32.09 23.72
N GLN A 212 -7.66 30.81 23.64
CA GLN A 212 -7.15 30.08 24.80
C GLN A 212 -5.79 29.53 24.39
N GLU A 213 -4.73 29.99 25.06
CA GLU A 213 -3.37 29.46 24.93
C GLU A 213 -3.32 28.04 25.53
N GLU A 214 -3.93 27.07 24.86
CA GLU A 214 -3.63 25.65 25.10
C GLU A 214 -2.27 25.34 24.47
N SER A 215 -1.41 24.61 25.21
CA SER A 215 0.00 24.45 24.86
C SER A 215 0.18 23.82 23.46
N GLN A 216 1.08 24.41 22.66
CA GLN A 216 1.42 23.96 21.30
C GLN A 216 1.92 22.48 21.23
N GLN A 217 2.19 21.88 22.39
CA GLN A 217 2.69 20.52 22.58
C GLN A 217 1.61 19.43 22.40
N ASP A 218 0.33 19.73 22.66
CA ASP A 218 -0.68 18.67 22.84
C ASP A 218 -1.49 18.30 21.56
N TYR A 219 -1.34 19.05 20.45
CA TYR A 219 -2.28 18.93 19.31
C TYR A 219 -1.68 18.81 17.91
N TRP A 220 -0.37 18.63 17.74
CA TRP A 220 0.24 18.52 16.40
C TRP A 220 -0.45 17.51 15.47
N TRP A 221 -1.02 16.44 16.02
CA TRP A 221 -1.69 15.35 15.30
C TRP A 221 -3.17 15.63 14.99
N LYS A 222 -3.75 16.74 15.44
CA LYS A 222 -5.14 17.17 15.13
C LYS A 222 -5.23 18.08 13.91
N HIS A 223 -4.11 18.32 13.23
CA HIS A 223 -4.02 19.12 12.02
C HIS A 223 -3.42 18.30 10.89
N GLU A 224 -3.65 18.74 9.66
CA GLU A 224 -2.99 18.15 8.50
C GLU A 224 -1.50 18.50 8.51
N GLY A 225 -0.67 17.49 8.25
CA GLY A 225 0.74 17.70 7.98
C GLY A 225 0.96 18.18 6.55
N VAL A 226 2.08 18.85 6.32
CA VAL A 226 2.56 19.18 4.98
C VAL A 226 3.19 17.94 4.36
N GLU A 227 2.76 17.60 3.15
CA GLU A 227 3.29 16.47 2.39
C GLU A 227 4.61 16.86 1.70
N ILE A 228 5.65 16.05 1.91
CA ILE A 228 6.93 16.19 1.21
C ILE A 228 7.03 15.05 0.20
N TYR A 229 7.23 15.42 -1.07
CA TYR A 229 7.19 14.50 -2.19
C TYR A 229 8.57 13.99 -2.62
N GLY A 230 8.59 12.75 -3.10
CA GLY A 230 9.68 12.12 -3.82
C GLY A 230 9.13 11.30 -4.99
N ASP A 231 9.97 10.44 -5.55
CA ASP A 231 9.61 9.60 -6.69
C ASP A 231 8.71 8.41 -6.30
N GLY A 232 7.72 8.12 -7.13
CA GLY A 232 6.75 7.04 -6.96
C GLY A 232 5.59 7.13 -7.94
N ASP A 233 4.42 6.66 -7.52
CA ASP A 233 3.22 6.59 -8.35
C ASP A 233 2.07 7.51 -7.91
N ASN A 234 2.30 8.52 -7.06
CA ASN A 234 1.33 9.37 -6.34
C ASN A 234 0.81 8.85 -5.00
N SER A 235 1.02 7.58 -4.67
CA SER A 235 0.62 7.00 -3.37
C SER A 235 1.75 6.19 -2.73
N VAL A 236 2.45 5.40 -3.52
CA VAL A 236 3.49 4.46 -3.11
C VAL A 236 4.84 4.89 -3.68
N SER A 237 5.83 5.08 -2.81
CA SER A 237 7.17 5.49 -3.23
C SER A 237 7.85 4.43 -4.09
N VAL A 238 8.74 4.86 -4.98
CA VAL A 238 9.49 3.95 -5.86
C VAL A 238 10.30 2.92 -5.08
N LYS A 239 10.84 3.29 -3.90
CA LYS A 239 11.56 2.36 -3.02
C LYS A 239 10.66 1.20 -2.59
N SER A 240 9.41 1.49 -2.24
CA SER A 240 8.41 0.50 -1.84
C SER A 240 7.95 -0.38 -3.01
N LEU A 241 7.70 0.23 -4.19
CA LEU A 241 7.30 -0.47 -5.41
C LEU A 241 8.38 -1.44 -5.91
N ARG A 242 9.66 -1.13 -5.64
CA ARG A 242 10.81 -1.95 -6.08
C ARG A 242 11.18 -3.07 -5.12
N VAL A 243 10.58 -3.19 -3.93
CA VAL A 243 10.86 -4.29 -2.99
C VAL A 243 10.78 -5.70 -3.61
N PRO A 244 9.87 -6.01 -4.56
CA PRO A 244 9.86 -7.30 -5.24
C PRO A 244 11.15 -7.68 -5.99
N HIS A 245 12.09 -6.75 -6.22
CA HIS A 245 13.42 -7.08 -6.73
C HIS A 245 14.15 -8.10 -5.84
N LEU A 246 13.89 -8.08 -4.53
CA LEU A 246 14.40 -9.08 -3.59
C LEU A 246 13.94 -10.50 -3.93
N TRP A 247 12.78 -10.67 -4.58
CA TRP A 247 12.24 -11.99 -4.91
C TRP A 247 13.07 -12.74 -5.94
N LYS A 248 13.88 -12.06 -6.76
CA LYS A 248 14.78 -12.70 -7.73
C LYS A 248 15.70 -13.73 -7.05
N GLU A 249 16.14 -13.45 -5.83
CA GLU A 249 17.02 -14.32 -5.04
C GLU A 249 16.27 -15.23 -4.06
N MET A 250 14.96 -15.03 -3.88
CA MET A 250 14.14 -15.76 -2.90
C MET A 250 13.32 -16.91 -3.51
N GLN A 251 13.22 -16.97 -4.84
CA GLN A 251 12.51 -18.04 -5.55
C GLN A 251 13.22 -18.45 -6.84
N LYS A 252 12.95 -19.67 -7.30
CA LYS A 252 13.45 -20.17 -8.59
C LYS A 252 12.63 -19.68 -9.79
N GLU A 253 11.34 -19.43 -9.55
CA GLU A 253 10.42 -18.99 -10.59
C GLU A 253 10.73 -17.55 -11.03
N PRO A 254 10.58 -17.22 -12.33
CA PRO A 254 10.99 -15.92 -12.84
C PRO A 254 10.15 -14.76 -12.27
N VAL A 255 10.82 -13.65 -11.99
CA VAL A 255 10.20 -12.37 -11.59
C VAL A 255 10.53 -11.32 -12.65
N ILE A 256 9.51 -10.93 -13.41
CA ILE A 256 9.60 -10.01 -14.55
C ILE A 256 9.08 -8.64 -14.11
N PHE A 257 9.77 -7.58 -14.49
CA PHE A 257 9.45 -6.21 -14.08
C PHE A 257 9.11 -5.37 -15.31
N LYS A 258 8.03 -4.60 -15.23
CA LYS A 258 7.68 -3.57 -16.21
C LYS A 258 7.41 -2.26 -15.48
N GLU A 259 8.20 -1.24 -15.83
CA GLU A 259 8.08 0.09 -15.25
C GLU A 259 7.41 1.03 -16.26
N TYR A 260 6.45 1.82 -15.78
CA TYR A 260 5.72 2.78 -16.59
C TYR A 260 5.89 4.19 -16.04
N SER A 261 6.01 5.13 -16.95
CA SER A 261 6.06 6.55 -16.63
C SER A 261 5.40 7.35 -17.74
N GLY A 262 5.13 8.62 -17.44
CA GLY A 262 4.50 9.58 -18.35
C GLY A 262 3.20 10.15 -17.81
N ASN A 263 2.62 11.06 -18.59
CA ASN A 263 1.44 11.81 -18.17
C ASN A 263 0.22 10.89 -17.95
N GLY A 264 -0.42 11.01 -16.78
CA GLY A 264 -1.60 10.22 -16.40
C GLY A 264 -1.32 8.77 -16.00
N VAL A 265 -0.04 8.36 -15.93
CA VAL A 265 0.37 7.03 -15.48
C VAL A 265 0.81 7.11 -14.02
N ASP A 266 -0.15 6.91 -13.13
CA ASP A 266 0.02 6.94 -11.68
C ASP A 266 -0.60 5.68 -11.03
N HIS A 267 -0.69 5.64 -9.70
CA HIS A 267 -1.08 4.49 -8.89
C HIS A 267 -2.35 3.80 -9.40
N SER A 268 -3.35 4.60 -9.80
CA SER A 268 -4.61 4.10 -10.38
C SER A 268 -4.68 4.32 -11.89
N GLY A 269 -4.02 5.35 -12.41
CA GLY A 269 -3.97 5.69 -13.83
C GLY A 269 -3.42 4.56 -14.71
N ILE A 270 -2.47 3.76 -14.20
CA ILE A 270 -1.93 2.59 -14.92
C ILE A 270 -3.00 1.61 -15.39
N LEU A 271 -4.10 1.45 -14.65
CA LEU A 271 -5.18 0.53 -15.03
C LEU A 271 -5.90 0.94 -16.34
N ARG A 272 -5.67 2.16 -16.81
CA ARG A 272 -6.20 2.71 -18.07
C ARG A 272 -5.10 3.00 -19.08
N ASP A 273 -3.83 2.79 -18.73
CA ASP A 273 -2.71 3.05 -19.61
C ASP A 273 -2.68 2.04 -20.76
N LYS A 274 -2.55 2.55 -22.00
CA LYS A 274 -2.59 1.72 -23.20
C LYS A 274 -1.40 0.76 -23.29
N LYS A 275 -0.21 1.18 -22.83
CA LYS A 275 1.00 0.33 -22.88
C LYS A 275 0.81 -0.83 -21.91
N PHE A 276 0.36 -0.53 -20.70
CA PHE A 276 0.03 -1.54 -19.69
C PHE A 276 -1.04 -2.52 -20.18
N LEU A 277 -2.14 -2.03 -20.76
CA LEU A 277 -3.20 -2.89 -21.26
C LEU A 277 -2.74 -3.79 -22.43
N ASN A 278 -1.86 -3.29 -23.30
CA ASN A 278 -1.26 -4.09 -24.36
C ASN A 278 -0.36 -5.20 -23.79
N ASP A 279 0.51 -4.84 -22.84
CA ASP A 279 1.38 -5.79 -22.15
C ASP A 279 0.60 -6.86 -21.38
N LEU A 280 -0.47 -6.44 -20.70
CA LEU A 280 -1.37 -7.34 -19.99
C LEU A 280 -2.06 -8.30 -20.97
N SER A 281 -2.55 -7.79 -22.11
CA SER A 281 -3.17 -8.61 -23.15
C SER A 281 -2.17 -9.65 -23.68
N GLU A 282 -0.94 -9.25 -24.03
CA GLU A 282 0.07 -10.17 -24.53
C GLU A 282 0.37 -11.30 -23.52
N ILE A 283 0.42 -10.98 -22.22
CA ILE A 283 0.65 -11.97 -21.16
C ILE A 283 -0.52 -12.94 -21.01
N LEU A 284 -1.77 -12.45 -21.09
CA LEU A 284 -2.96 -13.25 -20.82
C LEU A 284 -3.44 -14.08 -22.02
N VAL A 285 -3.27 -13.57 -23.24
CA VAL A 285 -3.81 -14.20 -24.46
C VAL A 285 -2.74 -14.52 -25.51
N GLY A 286 -1.47 -14.11 -25.32
CA GLY A 286 -0.42 -14.25 -26.33
C GLY A 286 -0.49 -13.18 -27.43
N ASN A 287 0.49 -13.20 -28.33
CA ASN A 287 0.50 -12.30 -29.49
C ASN A 287 -0.56 -12.74 -30.51
N LYS A 288 -1.47 -11.82 -30.88
CA LYS A 288 -2.56 -12.04 -31.87
C LYS A 288 -2.08 -12.39 -33.30
N THR A 289 -0.79 -12.58 -33.53
CA THR A 289 -0.23 -12.85 -34.86
C THR A 289 -0.18 -14.33 -35.23
N ASP A 290 -0.42 -15.26 -34.31
CA ASP A 290 -0.25 -16.70 -34.59
C ASP A 290 -1.56 -17.51 -34.75
N GLU A 291 -2.74 -16.90 -34.53
CA GLU A 291 -4.05 -17.57 -34.72
C GLU A 291 -4.75 -17.22 -36.05
N GLY A 292 -3.97 -16.77 -37.05
CA GLY A 292 -4.47 -16.40 -38.38
C GLY A 292 -4.15 -17.40 -39.51
N LYS A 293 -3.69 -18.61 -39.19
CA LYS A 293 -3.42 -19.66 -40.17
C LYS A 293 -3.92 -21.01 -39.66
N GLU A 294 -5.24 -21.18 -39.68
CA GLU A 294 -5.93 -22.44 -39.99
C GLU A 294 -7.44 -22.18 -39.85
N LEU A 295 -8.05 -21.79 -40.97
CA LEU A 295 -9.46 -22.02 -41.29
C LEU A 295 -9.50 -23.07 -42.40
#